data_AF-A0AAN8RE52-F1
#
_entry.id   AF-A0AAN8RE52-F1
#
_cell.length_a   1.000
_cell.length_b   1.000
_cell.length_c   1.000
_cell.angle_alpha   90.00
_cell.angle_beta   90.00
_cell.angle_gamma   90.00
#
_symmetry.space_group_name_H-M   'P 1'
#
loop_
_entity.id
_entity.type
_entity.pdbx_description
1 polymer ?
#
loop_
_entity_poly.entity_id
_entity_poly.type
_entity_poly.pdbx_seq_one_letter_code
_entity_poly.pdbx_strand_id
1 'polypeptide(L)'
;MNARPQSPRTSLKPAGSGSRNGENCFRDEDRSTRVRGANRQVIDPEAPDEDEPWEPIHPGSVATDIWDTSAEAVVRILEEKTVRWSALHLGVANQRTTVGVIHESGGSWDKDDITVELRDVLPADIFTDIKFLHARVAKGAALGPADYADQAGCGACIGIEGVCWSAGTVGGYLEAEGEEEVYGLTCHHVLLPTKKKLSSKEDVKSAVEYPKYLDNIDAIHKAISPGVGAPNLAVVQPPCGYHQDTIDSLEEMKREAEAHLKGIKKKYETPGTPIPPASLKLWHDRVVDLEKRLFCISQFVRDFGEVVATSGYRVDPKSGSSLDWGIFRIPKHRITINIVATEFERDGLWKSLRSAPCLQSDISDPILGEEVAKIGMKTGITFGRVNGAKDFVNLEENRRKTKEWCIVGLKSCHKRFSSTGDSGSFVFNKDLQVVGIITACSDDANGLTYITPIRLVLEDIQQIMGKSFKLSMTE
;
A
#
# COMPACT_ATOMS: atom_id res chain seq x y z
N MET A 1 -23.16 56.58 -19.52
CA MET A 1 -24.41 56.18 -18.85
C MET A 1 -25.02 55.04 -19.65
N ASN A 2 -24.97 53.81 -19.14
CA ASN A 2 -25.82 52.70 -19.59
C ASN A 2 -25.80 51.61 -18.52
N ALA A 3 -26.98 51.37 -17.94
CA ALA A 3 -27.21 50.50 -16.80
C ALA A 3 -27.24 49.02 -17.21
N ARG A 4 -26.67 48.15 -16.36
CA ARG A 4 -26.84 46.69 -16.42
C ARG A 4 -28.07 46.28 -15.59
N PRO A 5 -28.87 45.29 -16.02
CA PRO A 5 -29.95 44.75 -15.21
C PRO A 5 -29.41 43.74 -14.19
N GLN A 6 -29.92 43.81 -12.96
CA GLN A 6 -29.69 42.84 -11.89
C GLN A 6 -30.67 41.67 -12.00
N SER A 7 -30.16 40.45 -11.91
CA SER A 7 -30.95 39.22 -11.81
C SER A 7 -31.31 38.92 -10.35
N PRO A 8 -32.50 38.36 -10.04
CA PRO A 8 -32.93 38.13 -8.67
C PRO A 8 -32.28 36.86 -8.08
N ARG A 9 -31.75 36.99 -6.86
CA ARG A 9 -31.37 35.86 -6.00
C ARG A 9 -32.62 35.31 -5.32
N THR A 10 -33.04 34.12 -5.72
CA THR A 10 -34.01 33.29 -4.98
C THR A 10 -33.26 32.43 -3.96
N SER A 11 -33.44 32.71 -2.67
CA SER A 11 -32.98 31.84 -1.59
C SER A 11 -34.05 30.79 -1.31
N LEU A 12 -33.76 29.52 -1.55
CA LEU A 12 -34.55 28.40 -1.06
C LEU A 12 -33.81 27.76 0.11
N LYS A 13 -34.38 27.89 1.32
CA LYS A 13 -34.02 27.06 2.47
C LYS A 13 -34.80 25.74 2.35
N PRO A 14 -34.16 24.58 2.51
CA PRO A 14 -34.88 23.37 2.84
C PRO A 14 -35.05 23.27 4.36
N ALA A 15 -36.30 23.15 4.79
CA ALA A 15 -36.65 22.56 6.06
C ALA A 15 -36.58 21.03 5.91
N GLY A 16 -35.78 20.39 6.75
CA GLY A 16 -35.63 18.94 6.76
C GLY A 16 -35.16 18.48 8.12
N SER A 17 -36.12 18.23 9.01
CA SER A 17 -35.92 17.54 10.29
C SER A 17 -35.68 16.06 10.03
N GLY A 18 -34.45 15.60 10.26
CA GLY A 18 -34.08 14.19 10.27
C GLY A 18 -33.01 13.96 11.31
N SER A 19 -33.32 13.14 12.31
CA SER A 19 -32.44 12.73 13.41
C SER A 19 -31.11 12.17 12.90
N ARG A 20 -30.04 12.97 12.91
CA ARG A 20 -28.64 12.53 12.79
C ARG A 20 -28.01 12.52 14.18
N ASN A 21 -27.89 11.35 14.78
CA ASN A 21 -27.21 11.13 16.06
C ASN A 21 -25.87 10.36 15.90
N GLY A 22 -25.23 10.39 14.72
CA GLY A 22 -24.02 9.60 14.45
C GLY A 22 -22.70 10.35 14.21
N GLU A 23 -22.73 11.63 13.81
CA GLU A 23 -21.57 12.23 13.11
C GLU A 23 -20.48 12.91 13.99
N ASN A 24 -20.49 12.76 15.32
CA ASN A 24 -19.64 13.59 16.21
C ASN A 24 -18.58 12.84 17.06
N CYS A 25 -18.26 11.56 16.83
CA CYS A 25 -17.24 10.85 17.63
C CYS A 25 -15.82 11.45 17.46
N PHE A 26 -15.48 11.95 16.26
CA PHE A 26 -14.10 12.31 15.86
C PHE A 26 -13.88 13.79 15.50
N ARG A 27 -14.81 14.71 15.78
CA ARG A 27 -14.54 16.15 15.63
C ARG A 27 -13.59 16.60 16.76
N ASP A 28 -12.30 16.63 16.46
CA ASP A 28 -11.25 17.21 17.28
C ASP A 28 -11.45 18.73 17.44
N GLU A 29 -12.01 19.15 18.58
CA GLU A 29 -11.89 20.52 19.08
C GLU A 29 -10.63 20.70 19.98
N ASP A 30 -9.58 19.90 19.79
CA ASP A 30 -8.34 20.06 20.54
C ASP A 30 -7.39 21.07 19.85
N ARG A 31 -7.70 22.36 20.05
CA ARG A 31 -6.87 23.50 19.57
C ARG A 31 -5.59 23.74 20.40
N SER A 32 -5.19 22.84 21.30
CA SER A 32 -4.17 23.14 22.31
C SER A 32 -3.03 22.11 22.46
N THR A 33 -2.77 21.26 21.48
CA THR A 33 -1.48 20.57 21.41
C THR A 33 -1.00 20.50 19.97
N ARG A 34 0.30 20.74 19.76
CA ARG A 34 0.98 20.50 18.49
C ARG A 34 0.49 19.18 17.93
N VAL A 35 -0.11 19.22 16.74
CA VAL A 35 -0.59 18.08 15.98
C VAL A 35 0.54 17.04 15.92
N ARG A 36 0.52 16.10 16.87
CA ARG A 36 1.20 14.82 16.72
C ARG A 36 0.31 14.08 15.74
N GLY A 37 0.56 14.29 14.44
CA GLY A 37 0.14 13.32 13.44
C GLY A 37 0.46 11.94 14.01
N ALA A 38 -0.49 11.01 13.91
CA ALA A 38 -0.32 9.65 14.41
C ALA A 38 1.00 9.12 13.87
N ASN A 39 2.05 9.22 14.69
CA ASN A 39 3.37 8.73 14.36
C ASN A 39 3.18 7.23 14.28
N ARG A 40 2.99 6.73 13.07
CA ARG A 40 3.15 5.33 12.70
C ARG A 40 4.61 4.98 12.98
N GLN A 41 4.98 4.87 14.26
CA GLN A 41 6.25 4.32 14.67
C GLN A 41 6.14 2.83 14.39
N VAL A 42 6.71 2.47 13.24
CA VAL A 42 7.11 1.10 12.98
C VAL A 42 8.12 0.79 14.08
N ILE A 43 7.73 -0.05 15.04
CA ILE A 43 8.67 -0.65 15.97
C ILE A 43 9.53 -1.55 15.10
N ASP A 44 10.75 -1.11 14.83
CA ASP A 44 11.70 -1.81 13.98
C ASP A 44 12.19 -3.04 14.76
N PRO A 45 11.85 -4.27 14.34
CA PRO A 45 12.36 -5.46 15.00
C PRO A 45 13.83 -5.59 14.61
N GLU A 46 14.73 -5.19 15.52
CA GLU A 46 16.20 -5.34 15.42
C GLU A 46 16.72 -5.15 13.99
N ALA A 47 16.98 -3.88 13.63
CA ALA A 47 17.47 -3.51 12.30
C ALA A 47 18.58 -4.49 11.87
N PRO A 48 18.38 -5.30 10.81
CA PRO A 48 19.46 -6.07 10.25
C PRO A 48 20.60 -5.10 9.89
N ASP A 49 21.84 -5.61 9.93
CA ASP A 49 23.06 -4.87 9.54
C ASP A 49 22.74 -3.90 8.40
N GLU A 50 23.08 -2.61 8.56
CA GLU A 50 22.69 -1.52 7.65
C GLU A 50 22.94 -1.89 6.18
N ASP A 51 21.96 -2.51 5.53
CA ASP A 51 22.05 -2.86 4.13
C ASP A 51 22.12 -1.54 3.35
N GLU A 52 23.17 -1.40 2.54
CA GLU A 52 23.50 -0.14 1.91
C GLU A 52 22.41 0.29 0.92
N PRO A 53 21.95 1.55 0.96
CA PRO A 53 20.84 2.00 0.15
C PRO A 53 21.17 1.97 -1.34
N TRP A 54 20.32 1.28 -2.11
CA TRP A 54 20.36 1.27 -3.57
C TRP A 54 20.12 2.69 -4.12
N GLU A 55 20.81 2.99 -5.21
CA GLU A 55 20.55 4.13 -6.08
C GLU A 55 20.11 3.63 -7.46
N PRO A 56 19.21 4.37 -8.14
CA PRO A 56 18.77 4.01 -9.47
C PRO A 56 19.94 4.05 -10.46
N ILE A 57 20.05 3.05 -11.33
CA ILE A 57 21.02 3.09 -12.43
C ILE A 57 20.59 4.16 -13.45
N HIS A 58 21.56 4.83 -14.08
CA HIS A 58 21.26 5.84 -15.10
C HIS A 58 20.72 5.18 -16.38
N PRO A 59 19.60 5.66 -16.96
CA PRO A 59 19.10 5.14 -18.25
C PRO A 59 20.12 5.33 -19.38
N GLY A 60 20.29 4.34 -20.25
CA GLY A 60 21.23 4.41 -21.38
C GLY A 60 22.70 4.42 -20.97
N SER A 61 23.02 3.90 -19.78
CA SER A 61 24.39 3.60 -19.40
C SER A 61 24.87 2.30 -20.08
N VAL A 62 26.18 2.10 -20.20
CA VAL A 62 26.75 0.86 -20.73
C VAL A 62 26.22 -0.37 -19.96
N ALA A 63 26.03 -0.23 -18.64
CA ALA A 63 25.48 -1.28 -17.82
C ALA A 63 24.03 -1.64 -18.18
N THR A 64 23.18 -0.65 -18.47
CA THR A 64 21.79 -0.90 -18.88
C THR A 64 21.73 -1.58 -20.25
N ASP A 65 22.57 -1.17 -21.20
CA ASP A 65 22.61 -1.76 -22.54
C ASP A 65 23.05 -3.24 -22.48
N ILE A 66 24.08 -3.55 -21.68
CA ILE A 66 24.50 -4.94 -21.49
C ILE A 66 23.42 -5.73 -20.77
N TRP A 67 22.82 -5.17 -19.71
CA TRP A 67 21.76 -5.83 -18.95
C TRP A 67 20.57 -6.23 -19.81
N ASP A 68 20.10 -5.34 -20.69
CA ASP A 68 18.97 -5.61 -21.59
C ASP A 68 19.23 -6.82 -22.52
N THR A 69 20.50 -7.10 -22.83
CA THR A 69 20.90 -8.26 -23.64
C THR A 69 21.28 -9.50 -22.83
N SER A 70 21.82 -9.32 -21.62
CA SER A 70 22.37 -10.41 -20.80
C SER A 70 21.40 -10.97 -19.76
N ALA A 71 20.35 -10.24 -19.36
CA ALA A 71 19.51 -10.63 -18.23
C ALA A 71 18.82 -12.00 -18.41
N GLU A 72 18.40 -12.36 -19.64
CA GLU A 72 17.86 -13.69 -19.93
C GLU A 72 18.90 -14.81 -19.73
N ALA A 73 20.17 -14.53 -20.01
CA ALA A 73 21.26 -15.48 -19.78
C ALA A 73 21.56 -15.63 -18.28
N VAL A 74 21.52 -14.54 -17.52
CA VAL A 74 21.60 -14.54 -16.05
C VAL A 74 20.51 -15.44 -15.46
N VAL A 75 19.27 -15.24 -15.90
CA VAL A 75 18.13 -16.07 -15.50
C VAL A 75 18.37 -17.55 -15.78
N ARG A 76 18.86 -17.90 -16.98
CA ARG A 76 19.13 -19.29 -17.36
C ARG A 76 20.19 -19.93 -16.45
N ILE A 77 21.27 -19.22 -16.15
CA ILE A 77 22.31 -19.68 -15.22
C ILE A 77 21.71 -19.97 -13.84
N LEU A 78 20.90 -19.06 -13.30
CA LEU A 78 20.26 -19.25 -11.99
C LEU A 78 19.33 -20.48 -11.97
N GLU A 79 18.60 -20.73 -13.05
CA GLU A 79 17.72 -21.90 -13.17
C GLU A 79 18.49 -23.22 -13.31
N GLU A 80 19.55 -23.25 -14.12
CA GLU A 80 20.43 -24.40 -14.28
C GLU A 80 21.09 -24.78 -12.94
N LYS A 81 21.38 -23.78 -12.10
CA LYS A 81 21.90 -23.93 -10.74
C LYS A 81 20.83 -24.15 -9.68
N THR A 82 19.55 -24.26 -10.08
CA THR A 82 18.41 -24.49 -9.18
C THR A 82 18.22 -23.43 -8.09
N VAL A 83 18.68 -22.19 -8.35
CA VAL A 83 18.51 -21.06 -7.45
C VAL A 83 17.04 -20.64 -7.49
N ARG A 84 16.38 -20.64 -6.33
CA ARG A 84 15.04 -20.06 -6.18
C ARG A 84 15.17 -18.55 -6.04
N TRP A 85 15.00 -17.84 -7.14
CA TRP A 85 15.08 -16.39 -7.19
C TRP A 85 13.69 -15.77 -7.38
N SER A 86 13.47 -14.62 -6.75
CA SER A 86 12.22 -13.85 -6.83
C SER A 86 12.38 -12.59 -7.68
N ALA A 87 13.56 -11.97 -7.69
CA ALA A 87 13.82 -10.82 -8.54
C ALA A 87 15.31 -10.64 -8.87
N LEU A 88 15.58 -10.02 -10.01
CA LEU A 88 16.90 -9.57 -10.44
C LEU A 88 16.89 -8.07 -10.65
N HIS A 89 17.75 -7.38 -9.92
CA HIS A 89 17.83 -5.93 -9.91
C HIS A 89 19.17 -5.45 -10.48
N LEU A 90 19.14 -4.45 -11.36
CA LEU A 90 20.32 -3.67 -11.71
C LEU A 90 20.22 -2.28 -11.08
N GLY A 91 21.20 -1.94 -10.24
CA GLY A 91 21.26 -0.64 -9.59
C GLY A 91 22.68 -0.20 -9.28
N VAL A 92 22.79 0.86 -8.50
CA VAL A 92 24.06 1.34 -7.94
C VAL A 92 24.03 1.13 -6.43
N ALA A 93 24.96 0.33 -5.90
CA ALA A 93 25.16 0.19 -4.46
C ALA A 93 26.61 0.58 -4.16
N ASN A 94 26.89 1.38 -3.13
CA ASN A 94 28.25 1.85 -2.82
C ASN A 94 29.00 2.50 -4.01
N GLN A 95 28.30 3.29 -4.82
CA GLN A 95 28.89 3.92 -6.02
C GLN A 95 29.42 2.90 -7.05
N ARG A 96 28.97 1.64 -6.94
CA ARG A 96 29.32 0.52 -7.81
C ARG A 96 28.08 0.07 -8.56
N THR A 97 28.24 -0.21 -9.84
CA THR A 97 27.20 -0.90 -10.62
C THR A 97 27.10 -2.32 -10.10
N THR A 98 25.91 -2.68 -9.60
CA THR A 98 25.70 -3.92 -8.87
C THR A 98 24.47 -4.63 -9.41
N VAL A 99 24.59 -5.95 -9.60
CA VAL A 99 23.45 -6.84 -9.84
C VAL A 99 23.02 -7.46 -8.52
N GLY A 100 21.77 -7.25 -8.13
CA GLY A 100 21.14 -7.88 -6.99
C GLY A 100 20.34 -9.12 -7.41
N VAL A 101 20.74 -10.29 -6.92
CA VAL A 101 19.98 -11.55 -7.03
C VAL A 101 19.17 -11.73 -5.76
N ILE A 102 17.88 -11.42 -5.82
CA ILE A 102 16.96 -11.57 -4.68
C ILE A 102 16.42 -12.99 -4.69
N HIS A 103 16.71 -13.75 -3.64
CA HIS A 103 16.44 -15.18 -3.58
C HIS A 103 15.64 -15.60 -2.35
N GLU A 104 14.94 -16.71 -2.50
CA GLU A 104 14.14 -17.32 -1.45
C GLU A 104 14.98 -18.28 -0.59
N SER A 105 14.41 -18.68 0.54
CA SER A 105 14.95 -19.76 1.35
C SER A 105 14.80 -21.09 0.61
N GLY A 106 15.90 -21.83 0.49
CA GLY A 106 15.90 -23.20 -0.02
C GLY A 106 16.84 -23.42 -1.22
N GLY A 107 17.13 -24.70 -1.48
CA GLY A 107 18.15 -25.12 -2.43
C GLY A 107 19.53 -25.22 -1.78
N SER A 108 20.38 -26.09 -2.35
CA SER A 108 21.80 -26.20 -2.01
C SER A 108 22.56 -25.72 -3.24
N TRP A 109 22.92 -24.45 -3.25
CA TRP A 109 23.70 -23.84 -4.32
C TRP A 109 24.87 -23.08 -3.70
N ASP A 110 25.96 -22.97 -4.46
CA ASP A 110 27.18 -22.30 -4.04
C ASP A 110 27.25 -20.90 -4.65
N LYS A 111 27.37 -19.89 -3.79
CA LYS A 111 27.36 -18.48 -4.20
C LYS A 111 28.56 -18.15 -5.09
N ASP A 112 29.73 -18.72 -4.81
CA ASP A 112 30.96 -18.40 -5.53
C ASP A 112 30.93 -19.04 -6.92
N ASP A 113 30.45 -20.28 -7.03
CA ASP A 113 30.23 -20.99 -8.30
C ASP A 113 29.27 -20.21 -9.23
N ILE A 114 28.11 -19.77 -8.73
CA ILE A 114 27.18 -18.95 -9.51
C ILE A 114 27.83 -17.62 -9.90
N THR A 115 28.55 -16.99 -8.98
CA THR A 115 29.20 -15.71 -9.26
C THR A 115 30.19 -15.85 -10.42
N VAL A 116 30.98 -16.93 -10.47
CA VAL A 116 31.91 -17.22 -11.57
C VAL A 116 31.16 -17.34 -12.90
N GLU A 117 30.08 -18.11 -12.98
CA GLU A 117 29.31 -18.25 -14.23
C GLU A 117 28.61 -16.95 -14.64
N LEU A 118 28.09 -16.19 -13.68
CA LEU A 118 27.50 -14.89 -13.96
C LEU A 118 28.53 -13.90 -14.55
N ARG A 119 29.83 -14.04 -14.23
CA ARG A 119 30.88 -13.19 -14.81
C ARG A 119 31.11 -13.41 -16.31
N ASP A 120 30.69 -14.55 -16.85
CA ASP A 120 30.78 -14.79 -18.30
C ASP A 120 29.79 -13.92 -19.08
N VAL A 121 28.70 -13.48 -18.45
CA VAL A 121 27.64 -12.65 -19.06
C VAL A 121 27.54 -11.24 -18.45
N LEU A 122 28.18 -11.01 -17.30
CA LEU A 122 28.25 -9.73 -16.58
C LEU A 122 29.73 -9.32 -16.37
N PRO A 123 30.34 -8.62 -17.35
CA PRO A 123 31.74 -8.21 -17.31
C PRO A 123 32.10 -7.44 -16.03
N ALA A 124 33.18 -7.82 -15.36
CA ALA A 124 33.56 -7.28 -14.06
C ALA A 124 34.01 -5.81 -14.08
N ASP A 125 34.43 -5.31 -15.24
CA ASP A 125 34.76 -3.90 -15.48
C ASP A 125 33.51 -3.01 -15.54
N ILE A 126 32.35 -3.56 -15.89
CA ILE A 126 31.07 -2.85 -15.92
C ILE A 126 30.24 -3.13 -14.65
N PHE A 127 30.06 -4.40 -14.29
CA PHE A 127 29.28 -4.84 -13.14
C PHE A 127 30.22 -5.12 -11.97
N THR A 128 30.68 -4.07 -11.30
CA THR A 128 31.70 -4.21 -10.25
C THR A 128 31.31 -5.11 -9.06
N ASP A 129 30.02 -5.41 -8.86
CA ASP A 129 29.56 -6.25 -7.76
C ASP A 129 28.32 -7.11 -8.12
N ILE A 130 28.17 -8.25 -7.44
CA ILE A 130 27.00 -9.13 -7.52
C ILE A 130 26.59 -9.49 -6.09
N LYS A 131 25.42 -9.01 -5.66
CA LYS A 131 24.88 -9.23 -4.32
C LYS A 131 23.78 -10.28 -4.36
N PHE A 132 23.78 -11.19 -3.40
CA PHE A 132 22.71 -12.17 -3.18
C PHE A 132 21.96 -11.74 -1.93
N LEU A 133 20.69 -11.39 -2.10
CA LEU A 133 19.84 -10.83 -1.07
C LEU A 133 18.75 -11.83 -0.72
N HIS A 134 18.52 -12.05 0.56
CA HIS A 134 17.39 -12.86 0.99
C HIS A 134 16.08 -12.07 0.86
N ALA A 135 14.97 -12.75 0.61
CA ALA A 135 13.64 -12.14 0.66
C ALA A 135 12.90 -12.47 1.96
N ARG A 136 12.59 -11.46 2.77
CA ARG A 136 11.73 -11.50 3.95
C ARG A 136 10.55 -10.57 3.74
N VAL A 137 9.46 -10.93 4.42
CA VAL A 137 8.22 -10.17 4.42
C VAL A 137 8.06 -9.53 5.79
N ALA A 138 7.88 -8.22 5.85
CA ALA A 138 7.60 -7.51 7.09
C ALA A 138 6.08 -7.41 7.36
N LYS A 139 5.69 -7.38 8.63
CA LYS A 139 4.28 -7.19 9.04
C LYS A 139 3.89 -5.71 9.18
N GLY A 140 2.58 -5.48 9.01
CA GLY A 140 1.89 -4.18 9.02
C GLY A 140 2.00 -3.37 10.31
N ALA A 141 1.54 -2.12 10.27
CA ALA A 141 1.53 -1.18 11.40
C ALA A 141 0.09 -1.01 11.90
N ALA A 142 -0.09 -0.55 13.15
CA ALA A 142 -1.41 -0.28 13.72
C ALA A 142 -2.13 0.87 12.99
N LEU A 143 -3.46 0.82 12.97
CA LEU A 143 -4.32 1.83 12.33
C LEU A 143 -4.42 3.10 13.16
N GLY A 144 -4.57 4.24 12.47
CA GLY A 144 -4.90 5.53 13.07
C GLY A 144 -6.38 5.89 12.94
N PRO A 145 -6.83 6.99 13.57
CA PRO A 145 -8.22 7.45 13.47
C PRO A 145 -8.68 7.74 12.04
N ALA A 146 -7.79 8.21 11.16
CA ALA A 146 -8.10 8.48 9.76
C ALA A 146 -8.48 7.20 8.97
N ASP A 147 -8.02 6.04 9.42
CA ASP A 147 -8.36 4.75 8.79
C ASP A 147 -9.82 4.33 9.10
N TYR A 148 -10.49 5.03 10.02
CA TYR A 148 -11.90 4.85 10.42
C TYR A 148 -12.79 6.03 9.96
N ALA A 149 -12.37 6.76 8.92
CA ALA A 149 -13.21 7.75 8.28
C ALA A 149 -14.28 7.06 7.40
N ASP A 150 -15.50 7.62 7.39
CA ASP A 150 -16.61 7.14 6.55
C ASP A 150 -16.26 7.23 5.05
N GLN A 151 -15.54 8.29 4.68
CA GLN A 151 -14.99 8.47 3.35
C GLN A 151 -13.51 8.14 3.35
N ALA A 152 -13.09 7.41 2.32
CA ALA A 152 -11.69 7.06 2.11
C ALA A 152 -11.18 7.62 0.79
N GLY A 153 -9.88 7.92 0.73
CA GLY A 153 -9.20 8.40 -0.46
C GLY A 153 -8.14 7.43 -0.98
N CYS A 154 -7.36 7.87 -1.96
CA CYS A 154 -6.14 7.18 -2.38
C CYS A 154 -5.24 6.87 -1.18
N GLY A 155 -4.70 5.66 -1.12
CA GLY A 155 -3.88 5.22 0.02
C GLY A 155 -4.67 4.56 1.14
N ALA A 156 -6.00 4.45 1.02
CA ALA A 156 -6.84 3.81 2.02
C ALA A 156 -6.55 2.31 2.17
N CYS A 157 -6.71 1.85 3.41
CA CYS A 157 -6.46 0.49 3.85
C CYS A 157 -7.66 -0.42 3.57
N ILE A 158 -7.51 -1.47 2.77
CA ILE A 158 -8.60 -2.41 2.43
C ILE A 158 -8.19 -3.88 2.52
N GLY A 159 -9.20 -4.73 2.71
CA GLY A 159 -9.06 -6.18 2.63
C GLY A 159 -10.41 -6.84 2.33
N ILE A 160 -10.44 -8.17 2.33
CA ILE A 160 -11.67 -8.94 2.14
C ILE A 160 -12.31 -9.25 3.49
N GLU A 161 -13.63 -9.19 3.55
CA GLU A 161 -14.38 -9.55 4.74
C GLU A 161 -14.05 -10.98 5.21
N GLY A 162 -13.82 -11.14 6.51
CA GLY A 162 -13.42 -12.41 7.11
C GLY A 162 -11.94 -12.76 6.94
N VAL A 163 -11.19 -12.11 6.04
CA VAL A 163 -9.76 -12.37 5.83
C VAL A 163 -8.91 -11.45 6.71
N CYS A 164 -8.36 -11.99 7.80
CA CYS A 164 -7.58 -11.21 8.78
C CYS A 164 -6.07 -11.13 8.49
N TRP A 165 -5.57 -11.91 7.54
CA TRP A 165 -4.13 -12.04 7.27
C TRP A 165 -3.68 -11.34 5.99
N SER A 166 -4.61 -10.75 5.23
CA SER A 166 -4.33 -9.97 4.02
C SER A 166 -4.85 -8.54 4.15
N ALA A 167 -4.09 -7.60 3.63
CA ALA A 167 -4.43 -6.21 3.51
C ALA A 167 -3.66 -5.58 2.35
N GLY A 168 -4.23 -4.53 1.76
CA GLY A 168 -3.58 -3.73 0.74
C GLY A 168 -4.10 -2.31 0.72
N THR A 169 -3.76 -1.61 -0.35
CA THR A 169 -4.07 -0.21 -0.56
C THR A 169 -5.06 -0.02 -1.71
N VAL A 170 -6.02 0.88 -1.55
CA VAL A 170 -6.80 1.44 -2.66
C VAL A 170 -5.93 2.46 -3.40
N GLY A 171 -5.61 2.18 -4.66
CA GLY A 171 -4.84 3.10 -5.48
C GLY A 171 -5.59 4.38 -5.77
N GLY A 172 -6.85 4.24 -6.17
CA GLY A 172 -7.78 5.32 -6.41
C GLY A 172 -9.08 4.80 -7.02
N TYR A 173 -9.89 5.74 -7.48
CA TYR A 173 -11.24 5.51 -7.98
C TYR A 173 -11.32 5.73 -9.49
N LEU A 174 -12.13 4.91 -10.15
CA LEU A 174 -12.40 4.93 -11.58
C LEU A 174 -13.89 5.15 -11.83
N GLU A 175 -14.21 5.88 -12.89
CA GLU A 175 -15.56 6.00 -13.44
C GLU A 175 -15.60 5.28 -14.78
N ALA A 176 -16.62 4.46 -14.99
CA ALA A 176 -16.90 3.89 -16.30
C ALA A 176 -17.53 4.94 -17.21
N GLU A 177 -17.12 5.02 -18.47
CA GLU A 177 -17.67 5.98 -19.42
C GLU A 177 -19.16 5.73 -19.66
N GLY A 178 -20.00 6.75 -19.42
CA GLY A 178 -21.45 6.68 -19.62
C GLY A 178 -22.22 6.02 -18.47
N GLU A 179 -21.56 5.68 -17.36
CA GLU A 179 -22.20 5.14 -16.17
C GLU A 179 -22.01 6.05 -14.96
N GLU A 180 -22.92 5.93 -13.99
CA GLU A 180 -22.80 6.60 -12.70
C GLU A 180 -22.03 5.78 -11.66
N GLU A 181 -21.67 4.53 -11.96
CA GLU A 181 -20.97 3.66 -11.02
C GLU A 181 -19.51 4.12 -10.84
N VAL A 182 -19.07 4.10 -9.58
CA VAL A 182 -17.67 4.34 -9.22
C VAL A 182 -17.07 3.02 -8.75
N TYR A 183 -15.81 2.83 -9.11
CA TYR A 183 -15.05 1.62 -8.80
C TYR A 183 -13.75 1.98 -8.10
N GLY A 184 -13.38 1.22 -7.08
CA GLY A 184 -12.02 1.26 -6.53
C GLY A 184 -11.09 0.33 -7.30
N LEU A 185 -9.83 0.75 -7.45
CA LEU A 185 -8.76 -0.06 -8.05
C LEU A 185 -7.70 -0.43 -7.00
N THR A 186 -7.31 -1.70 -6.98
CA THR A 186 -6.23 -2.26 -6.15
C THR A 186 -5.59 -3.45 -6.88
N CYS A 187 -4.81 -4.29 -6.19
CA CYS A 187 -4.22 -5.51 -6.75
C CYS A 187 -5.16 -6.72 -6.68
N HIS A 188 -4.98 -7.68 -7.58
CA HIS A 188 -5.69 -8.96 -7.53
C HIS A 188 -5.33 -9.69 -6.24
N HIS A 189 -4.05 -9.73 -5.83
CA HIS A 189 -3.65 -10.41 -4.59
C HIS A 189 -4.20 -9.77 -3.32
N VAL A 190 -4.71 -8.53 -3.38
CA VAL A 190 -5.38 -7.89 -2.24
C VAL A 190 -6.82 -8.40 -2.13
N LEU A 191 -7.51 -8.57 -3.27
CA LEU A 191 -8.91 -9.04 -3.33
C LEU A 191 -9.05 -10.56 -3.33
N LEU A 192 -8.02 -11.28 -3.77
CA LEU A 192 -7.93 -12.74 -3.83
C LEU A 192 -6.56 -13.19 -3.34
N PRO A 193 -6.29 -13.02 -2.03
CA PRO A 193 -4.97 -13.30 -1.48
C PRO A 193 -4.66 -14.79 -1.46
N THR A 194 -3.40 -15.14 -1.75
CA THR A 194 -2.90 -16.51 -1.64
C THR A 194 -2.30 -16.74 -0.25
N LYS A 195 -2.80 -17.77 0.45
CA LYS A 195 -2.33 -18.15 1.78
C LYS A 195 -1.08 -19.02 1.66
N LYS A 196 0.11 -18.52 2.03
CA LYS A 196 1.38 -19.27 1.91
C LYS A 196 1.71 -20.18 3.10
N LYS A 197 1.14 -19.92 4.27
CA LYS A 197 1.44 -20.67 5.51
C LYS A 197 0.22 -20.73 6.42
N LEU A 198 0.12 -21.82 7.18
CA LEU A 198 -0.74 -21.87 8.36
C LEU A 198 -0.19 -20.89 9.41
N SER A 199 -1.00 -19.91 9.78
CA SER A 199 -0.67 -19.01 10.89
C SER A 199 -1.25 -19.58 12.18
N SER A 200 -0.46 -19.59 13.25
CA SER A 200 -0.88 -20.09 14.57
C SER A 200 -1.92 -19.20 15.26
N LYS A 201 -2.30 -18.06 14.66
CA LYS A 201 -3.33 -17.13 15.17
C LYS A 201 -4.73 -17.38 14.55
N GLU A 202 -4.92 -18.50 13.85
CA GLU A 202 -6.12 -18.80 13.04
C GLU A 202 -7.40 -19.17 13.81
N ASP A 203 -7.38 -19.17 15.13
CA ASP A 203 -8.55 -19.59 15.93
C ASP A 203 -9.64 -18.52 16.08
N VAL A 204 -9.42 -17.29 15.62
CA VAL A 204 -10.46 -16.25 15.64
C VAL A 204 -11.26 -16.30 14.33
N LYS A 205 -12.07 -17.35 14.18
CA LYS A 205 -13.10 -17.40 13.14
C LYS A 205 -14.19 -16.41 13.50
N SER A 206 -14.18 -15.23 12.85
CA SER A 206 -15.32 -14.31 12.96
C SER A 206 -16.59 -15.00 12.44
N ALA A 207 -17.74 -14.72 13.04
CA ALA A 207 -19.03 -15.35 12.75
C ALA A 207 -19.61 -15.03 11.35
N VAL A 208 -18.85 -14.35 10.48
CA VAL A 208 -19.27 -13.93 9.13
C VAL A 208 -18.96 -15.05 8.12
N GLU A 209 -19.71 -15.06 7.00
CA GLU A 209 -19.58 -15.97 5.87
C GLU A 209 -18.19 -15.87 5.22
N TYR A 210 -17.20 -16.51 5.85
CA TYR A 210 -15.82 -16.53 5.39
C TYR A 210 -15.71 -17.26 4.04
N PRO A 211 -15.06 -16.67 3.02
CA PRO A 211 -14.83 -17.34 1.75
C PRO A 211 -13.82 -18.49 1.92
N LYS A 212 -14.31 -19.66 2.34
CA LYS A 212 -13.51 -20.86 2.65
C LYS A 212 -12.52 -21.27 1.57
N TYR A 213 -12.78 -20.91 0.31
CA TYR A 213 -11.88 -21.24 -0.80
C TYR A 213 -10.55 -20.47 -0.72
N LEU A 214 -10.46 -19.36 0.03
CA LEU A 214 -9.22 -18.63 0.30
C LEU A 214 -8.33 -19.28 1.36
N ASP A 215 -8.80 -20.31 2.08
CA ASP A 215 -7.99 -21.05 3.06
C ASP A 215 -7.06 -22.10 2.42
N ASN A 216 -7.22 -22.36 1.13
CA ASN A 216 -6.40 -23.33 0.43
C ASN A 216 -4.95 -22.81 0.36
N ILE A 217 -4.06 -23.47 1.11
CA ILE A 217 -2.63 -23.11 1.15
C ILE A 217 -2.06 -23.25 -0.26
N ASP A 218 -1.28 -22.25 -0.67
CA ASP A 218 -0.63 -22.12 -1.97
C ASP A 218 -1.61 -22.14 -3.17
N ALA A 219 -2.91 -21.95 -2.93
CA ALA A 219 -3.88 -21.83 -4.01
C ALA A 219 -3.76 -20.46 -4.68
N ILE A 220 -3.28 -20.48 -5.92
CA ILE A 220 -3.31 -19.32 -6.80
C ILE A 220 -4.72 -19.17 -7.36
N HIS A 221 -5.39 -18.07 -7.00
CA HIS A 221 -6.75 -17.79 -7.43
C HIS A 221 -6.80 -17.33 -8.88
N LYS A 222 -7.83 -17.76 -9.61
CA LYS A 222 -8.05 -17.35 -11.00
C LYS A 222 -8.70 -15.96 -11.06
N ALA A 223 -8.63 -15.35 -12.24
CA ALA A 223 -9.35 -14.12 -12.54
C ALA A 223 -10.85 -14.26 -12.23
N ILE A 224 -11.44 -13.18 -11.71
CA ILE A 224 -12.90 -13.00 -11.66
C ILE A 224 -13.29 -12.13 -12.84
N SER A 225 -14.29 -12.56 -13.60
CA SER A 225 -14.93 -11.77 -14.65
C SER A 225 -16.33 -11.33 -14.18
N PRO A 226 -16.83 -10.18 -14.66
CA PRO A 226 -18.18 -9.74 -14.32
C PRO A 226 -19.21 -10.73 -14.87
N GLY A 227 -20.26 -11.02 -14.09
CA GLY A 227 -21.42 -11.79 -14.55
C GLY A 227 -21.91 -12.88 -13.59
N VAL A 228 -22.77 -13.75 -14.11
CA VAL A 228 -23.44 -14.81 -13.33
C VAL A 228 -22.40 -15.82 -12.82
N GLY A 229 -22.27 -15.92 -11.50
CA GLY A 229 -21.34 -16.84 -10.84
C GLY A 229 -20.05 -16.22 -10.33
N ALA A 230 -19.86 -14.90 -10.48
CA ALA A 230 -18.83 -14.19 -9.73
C ALA A 230 -19.09 -14.34 -8.22
N PRO A 231 -18.06 -14.66 -7.41
CA PRO A 231 -18.25 -14.78 -5.98
C PRO A 231 -18.60 -13.40 -5.40
N ASN A 232 -19.61 -13.37 -4.53
CA ASN A 232 -19.92 -12.16 -3.77
C ASN A 232 -18.86 -11.99 -2.68
N LEU A 233 -17.89 -11.11 -2.92
CA LEU A 233 -16.81 -10.81 -1.98
C LEU A 233 -16.93 -9.36 -1.55
N ALA A 234 -17.23 -9.18 -0.27
CA ALA A 234 -17.25 -7.86 0.36
C ALA A 234 -15.81 -7.38 0.61
N VAL A 235 -15.56 -6.15 0.17
CA VAL A 235 -14.35 -5.38 0.47
C VAL A 235 -14.64 -4.58 1.73
N VAL A 236 -13.74 -4.62 2.70
CA VAL A 236 -13.86 -3.89 3.97
C VAL A 236 -12.73 -2.90 4.17
N GLN A 237 -13.07 -1.78 4.78
CA GLN A 237 -12.15 -0.74 5.22
C GLN A 237 -12.51 -0.36 6.67
N PRO A 238 -11.58 -0.47 7.63
CA PRO A 238 -10.27 -1.09 7.50
C PRO A 238 -10.33 -2.64 7.37
N PRO A 239 -9.22 -3.30 6.98
CA PRO A 239 -9.10 -4.76 6.89
C PRO A 239 -9.33 -5.44 8.24
N CYS A 240 -9.83 -6.67 8.19
CA CYS A 240 -10.22 -7.41 9.39
C CYS A 240 -9.08 -7.56 10.42
N GLY A 241 -7.88 -7.91 9.96
CA GLY A 241 -6.73 -8.12 10.84
C GLY A 241 -6.33 -6.86 11.60
N TYR A 242 -6.14 -5.78 10.87
CA TYR A 242 -5.74 -4.51 11.47
C TYR A 242 -6.83 -3.90 12.35
N HIS A 243 -8.10 -4.12 12.02
CA HIS A 243 -9.20 -3.74 12.88
C HIS A 243 -9.13 -4.46 14.23
N GLN A 244 -8.95 -5.78 14.20
CA GLN A 244 -8.83 -6.58 15.43
C GLN A 244 -7.59 -6.20 16.23
N ASP A 245 -6.42 -6.10 15.58
CA ASP A 245 -5.17 -5.68 16.23
C ASP A 245 -5.33 -4.29 16.91
N THR A 246 -6.10 -3.39 16.29
CA THR A 246 -6.37 -2.06 16.87
C THR A 246 -7.27 -2.15 18.10
N ILE A 247 -8.31 -2.98 18.06
CA ILE A 247 -9.18 -3.24 19.22
C ILE A 247 -8.37 -3.85 20.35
N ASP A 248 -7.63 -4.94 20.09
CA ASP A 248 -6.81 -5.64 21.07
C ASP A 248 -5.79 -4.69 21.71
N SER A 249 -5.15 -3.83 20.91
CA SER A 249 -4.19 -2.83 21.39
C SER A 249 -4.85 -1.78 22.29
N LEU A 250 -6.05 -1.32 21.94
CA LEU A 250 -6.81 -0.37 22.76
C LEU A 250 -7.30 -0.98 24.07
N GLU A 251 -7.74 -2.24 24.04
CA GLU A 251 -8.13 -2.98 25.23
C GLU A 251 -6.94 -3.20 26.17
N GLU A 252 -5.76 -3.55 25.65
CA GLU A 252 -4.55 -3.68 26.45
C GLU A 252 -4.13 -2.34 27.06
N MET A 253 -4.07 -1.26 26.26
CA MET A 253 -3.79 0.09 26.77
C MET A 253 -4.78 0.53 27.86
N LYS A 254 -6.07 0.16 27.71
CA LYS A 254 -7.10 0.45 28.71
C LYS A 254 -6.82 -0.31 30.00
N ARG A 255 -6.52 -1.61 29.91
CA ARG A 255 -6.21 -2.47 31.06
C ARG A 255 -4.97 -1.96 31.81
N GLU A 256 -3.93 -1.56 31.09
CA GLU A 256 -2.73 -0.95 31.68
C GLU A 256 -3.05 0.37 32.39
N ALA A 257 -3.85 1.25 31.76
CA ALA A 257 -4.27 2.52 32.37
C ALA A 257 -5.12 2.32 33.63
N GLU A 258 -6.04 1.36 33.62
CA GLU A 258 -6.86 0.98 34.77
C GLU A 258 -6.01 0.40 35.92
N ALA A 259 -5.06 -0.49 35.59
CA ALA A 259 -4.12 -1.06 36.55
C ALA A 259 -3.25 0.03 37.19
N HIS A 260 -2.77 0.99 36.40
CA HIS A 260 -2.01 2.13 36.89
C HIS A 260 -2.85 3.04 37.80
N LEU A 261 -4.10 3.34 37.39
CA LEU A 261 -5.05 4.12 38.19
C LEU A 261 -5.33 3.45 39.55
N LYS A 262 -5.52 2.12 39.57
CA LYS A 262 -5.68 1.32 40.78
C LYS A 262 -4.42 1.33 41.65
N GLY A 263 -3.25 1.25 41.04
CA GLY A 263 -1.95 1.33 41.70
C GLY A 263 -1.73 2.68 42.41
N ILE A 264 -2.09 3.80 41.76
CA ILE A 264 -2.07 5.14 42.37
C ILE A 264 -2.99 5.15 43.60
N LYS A 265 -4.25 4.74 43.48
CA LYS A 265 -5.21 4.75 44.60
C LYS A 265 -4.65 3.96 45.80
N LYS A 266 -4.18 2.74 45.57
CA LYS A 266 -3.59 1.88 46.62
C LYS A 266 -2.34 2.49 47.27
N LYS A 267 -1.44 3.12 46.50
CA LYS A 267 -0.22 3.73 47.03
C LYS A 267 -0.49 4.83 48.06
N TYR A 268 -1.56 5.58 47.88
CA TYR A 268 -1.93 6.72 48.73
C TYR A 268 -3.09 6.41 49.71
N GLU A 269 -3.56 5.16 49.77
CA GLU A 269 -4.50 4.67 50.79
C GLU A 269 -3.85 4.52 52.18
N THR A 270 -2.52 4.61 52.30
CA THR A 270 -1.81 4.58 53.59
C THR A 270 -1.96 5.95 54.30
N PRO A 271 -2.25 6.02 55.61
CA PRO A 271 -2.75 7.25 56.24
C PRO A 271 -1.72 8.39 56.20
N GLY A 272 -2.06 9.49 55.53
CA GLY A 272 -1.40 10.80 55.69
C GLY A 272 -0.82 11.44 54.43
N THR A 273 -0.72 10.72 53.30
CA THR A 273 -0.20 11.30 52.05
C THR A 273 -1.36 11.58 51.07
N PRO A 274 -1.63 12.84 50.68
CA PRO A 274 -2.69 13.14 49.74
C PRO A 274 -2.38 12.58 48.34
N ILE A 275 -3.38 11.97 47.69
CA ILE A 275 -3.27 11.53 46.29
C ILE A 275 -3.01 12.77 45.42
N PRO A 276 -2.00 12.76 44.53
CA PRO A 276 -1.79 13.83 43.56
C PRO A 276 -3.00 13.95 42.62
N PRO A 277 -3.84 14.99 42.72
CA PRO A 277 -5.11 15.05 41.98
C PRO A 277 -4.90 15.09 40.47
N ALA A 278 -3.81 15.72 40.03
CA ALA A 278 -3.43 15.80 38.62
C ALA A 278 -3.13 14.41 38.02
N SER A 279 -2.46 13.53 38.76
CA SER A 279 -2.13 12.18 38.29
C SER A 279 -3.39 11.31 38.22
N LEU A 280 -4.25 11.37 39.24
CA LEU A 280 -5.52 10.65 39.26
C LEU A 280 -6.41 11.07 38.08
N LYS A 281 -6.54 12.40 37.86
CA LYS A 281 -7.31 12.96 36.76
C LYS A 281 -6.76 12.51 35.40
N LEU A 282 -5.44 12.64 35.18
CA LEU A 282 -4.80 12.23 33.92
C LEU A 282 -5.11 10.78 33.54
N TRP A 283 -4.96 9.84 34.47
CA TRP A 283 -5.20 8.43 34.20
C TRP A 283 -6.69 8.09 34.08
N HIS A 284 -7.55 8.77 34.82
CA HIS A 284 -9.00 8.64 34.65
C HIS A 284 -9.45 9.12 33.27
N ASP A 285 -9.02 10.32 32.88
CA ASP A 285 -9.30 10.91 31.57
C ASP A 285 -8.77 10.00 30.44
N ARG A 286 -7.61 9.37 30.64
CA ARG A 286 -7.05 8.38 29.69
C ARG A 286 -7.92 7.12 29.54
N VAL A 287 -8.46 6.57 30.63
CA VAL A 287 -9.37 5.42 30.56
C VAL A 287 -10.64 5.79 29.81
N VAL A 288 -11.24 6.95 30.12
CA VAL A 288 -12.45 7.45 29.44
C VAL A 288 -12.21 7.68 27.94
N ASP A 289 -11.05 8.24 27.56
CA ASP A 289 -10.63 8.38 26.17
C ASP A 289 -10.55 7.02 25.45
N LEU A 290 -9.89 6.04 26.06
CA LEU A 290 -9.74 4.70 25.49
C LEU A 290 -11.10 3.98 25.36
N GLU A 291 -11.99 4.11 26.34
CA GLU A 291 -13.36 3.60 26.28
C GLU A 291 -14.16 4.21 25.13
N LYS A 292 -14.10 5.54 24.98
CA LYS A 292 -14.76 6.24 23.88
C LYS A 292 -14.23 5.74 22.54
N ARG A 293 -12.91 5.60 22.39
CA ARG A 293 -12.28 5.12 21.15
C ARG A 293 -12.67 3.68 20.83
N LEU A 294 -12.65 2.78 21.81
CA LEU A 294 -13.11 1.40 21.66
C LEU A 294 -14.58 1.34 21.23
N PHE A 295 -15.44 2.16 21.84
CA PHE A 295 -16.84 2.25 21.44
C PHE A 295 -17.00 2.72 20.00
N CYS A 296 -16.36 3.82 19.60
CA CYS A 296 -16.51 4.33 18.23
C CYS A 296 -15.92 3.35 17.19
N ILE A 297 -14.76 2.71 17.46
CA ILE A 297 -14.12 1.74 16.55
C ILE A 297 -14.95 0.45 16.43
N SER A 298 -15.43 -0.11 17.54
CA SER A 298 -16.22 -1.36 17.52
C SER A 298 -17.57 -1.23 16.80
N GLN A 299 -18.12 -0.01 16.74
CA GLN A 299 -19.37 0.31 16.05
C GLN A 299 -19.18 0.73 14.58
N PHE A 300 -17.93 0.83 14.10
CA PHE A 300 -17.65 1.38 12.77
C PHE A 300 -18.12 0.45 11.64
N VAL A 301 -18.85 1.01 10.67
CA VAL A 301 -19.37 0.27 9.52
C VAL A 301 -18.27 0.11 8.47
N ARG A 302 -17.68 -1.08 8.42
CA ARG A 302 -16.52 -1.36 7.56
C ARG A 302 -16.86 -1.67 6.10
N ASP A 303 -18.13 -1.83 5.75
CA ASP A 303 -18.56 -2.17 4.38
C ASP A 303 -18.09 -1.12 3.37
N PHE A 304 -17.18 -1.49 2.48
CA PHE A 304 -16.53 -0.56 1.58
C PHE A 304 -16.90 -0.78 0.11
N GLY A 305 -17.21 -2.01 -0.27
CA GLY A 305 -17.59 -2.32 -1.65
C GLY A 305 -17.67 -3.81 -1.94
N GLU A 306 -17.84 -4.14 -3.21
CA GLU A 306 -17.99 -5.52 -3.68
C GLU A 306 -17.04 -5.78 -4.86
N VAL A 307 -16.28 -6.88 -4.81
CA VAL A 307 -15.38 -7.27 -5.90
C VAL A 307 -16.16 -7.51 -7.20
N VAL A 308 -15.71 -6.91 -8.30
CA VAL A 308 -16.37 -7.03 -9.61
C VAL A 308 -15.54 -7.88 -10.57
N ALA A 309 -14.25 -7.59 -10.68
CA ALA A 309 -13.35 -8.32 -11.57
C ALA A 309 -11.90 -8.24 -11.10
N THR A 310 -11.09 -9.22 -11.49
CA THR A 310 -9.65 -9.24 -11.18
C THR A 310 -8.84 -9.88 -12.30
N SER A 311 -7.56 -9.56 -12.39
CA SER A 311 -6.68 -9.97 -13.49
C SER A 311 -6.26 -11.45 -13.47
N GLY A 312 -6.14 -12.06 -12.29
CA GLY A 312 -5.75 -13.46 -12.12
C GLY A 312 -4.26 -13.75 -12.38
N TYR A 313 -3.36 -12.85 -11.99
CA TYR A 313 -1.89 -12.98 -12.17
C TYR A 313 -1.47 -13.26 -13.62
N ARG A 314 -2.21 -12.69 -14.58
CA ARG A 314 -1.85 -12.80 -16.00
C ARG A 314 -0.56 -12.03 -16.26
N VAL A 315 0.08 -12.34 -17.38
CA VAL A 315 1.24 -11.59 -17.87
C VAL A 315 0.86 -11.05 -19.23
N ASP A 316 1.05 -9.74 -19.43
CA ASP A 316 0.80 -9.13 -20.73
C ASP A 316 1.80 -9.66 -21.75
N PRO A 317 1.35 -10.26 -22.87
CA PRO A 317 2.25 -10.90 -23.83
C PRO A 317 3.16 -9.93 -24.57
N LYS A 318 2.84 -8.63 -24.62
CA LYS A 318 3.62 -7.63 -25.37
C LYS A 318 4.75 -7.05 -24.53
N SER A 319 4.44 -6.61 -23.32
CA SER A 319 5.39 -5.98 -22.40
C SER A 319 6.14 -6.98 -21.54
N GLY A 320 5.55 -8.17 -21.32
CA GLY A 320 6.05 -9.14 -20.35
C GLY A 320 5.82 -8.72 -18.90
N SER A 321 5.04 -7.66 -18.65
CA SER A 321 4.75 -7.19 -17.29
C SER A 321 3.60 -7.97 -16.66
N SER A 322 3.61 -8.10 -15.33
CA SER A 322 2.52 -8.70 -14.57
C SER A 322 1.26 -7.84 -14.63
N LEU A 323 0.13 -8.52 -14.72
CA LEU A 323 -1.20 -7.95 -14.55
C LEU A 323 -1.73 -8.43 -13.21
N ASP A 324 -1.60 -7.58 -12.21
CA ASP A 324 -2.06 -7.82 -10.84
C ASP A 324 -2.94 -6.66 -10.40
N TRP A 325 -4.17 -6.66 -10.88
CA TRP A 325 -5.17 -5.64 -10.60
C TRP A 325 -6.51 -6.27 -10.22
N GLY A 326 -7.26 -5.56 -9.40
CA GLY A 326 -8.59 -5.90 -8.96
C GLY A 326 -9.47 -4.65 -8.89
N ILE A 327 -10.68 -4.76 -9.44
CA ILE A 327 -11.68 -3.68 -9.45
C ILE A 327 -12.89 -4.10 -8.62
N PHE A 328 -13.37 -3.18 -7.78
CA PHE A 328 -14.53 -3.41 -6.91
C PHE A 328 -15.47 -2.21 -6.98
N ARG A 329 -16.78 -2.46 -6.93
CA ARG A 329 -17.80 -1.40 -6.92
C ARG A 329 -17.83 -0.77 -5.54
N ILE A 330 -17.89 0.56 -5.48
CA ILE A 330 -17.92 1.31 -4.22
C ILE A 330 -19.15 2.24 -4.17
N PRO A 331 -19.86 2.33 -3.02
CA PRO A 331 -20.89 3.33 -2.84
C PRO A 331 -20.33 4.75 -2.91
N LYS A 332 -20.97 5.65 -3.68
CA LYS A 332 -20.53 7.05 -3.86
C LYS A 332 -20.31 7.84 -2.56
N HIS A 333 -20.97 7.46 -1.46
CA HIS A 333 -20.80 8.15 -0.18
C HIS A 333 -19.53 7.73 0.58
N ARG A 334 -18.83 6.66 0.15
CA ARG A 334 -17.62 6.12 0.77
C ARG A 334 -16.32 6.61 0.13
N ILE A 335 -16.40 7.30 -1.01
CA ILE A 335 -15.22 7.80 -1.72
C ILE A 335 -14.96 9.26 -1.35
N THR A 336 -13.70 9.64 -1.44
CA THR A 336 -13.27 11.03 -1.66
C THR A 336 -12.71 11.18 -3.07
N ILE A 337 -12.42 12.41 -3.46
CA ILE A 337 -11.53 12.73 -4.58
C ILE A 337 -10.20 11.97 -4.50
N ASN A 338 -9.68 11.58 -5.66
CA ASN A 338 -8.35 10.97 -5.82
C ASN A 338 -7.25 12.00 -5.56
N ILE A 339 -7.14 12.54 -4.34
CA ILE A 339 -6.20 13.62 -4.03
C ILE A 339 -5.10 13.16 -3.09
N VAL A 340 -3.88 13.49 -3.49
CA VAL A 340 -2.74 13.52 -2.58
C VAL A 340 -2.91 14.71 -1.64
N ALA A 341 -3.43 14.48 -0.43
CA ALA A 341 -3.57 15.55 0.56
C ALA A 341 -2.18 16.13 0.87
N THR A 342 -1.95 17.36 0.42
CA THR A 342 -0.60 17.97 0.41
C THR A 342 -0.23 18.72 1.69
N GLU A 343 -0.99 18.51 2.78
CA GLU A 343 -0.87 19.26 4.04
C GLU A 343 0.39 18.95 4.86
N PHE A 344 1.18 17.94 4.47
CA PHE A 344 2.45 17.68 5.13
C PHE A 344 3.51 18.69 4.69
N GLU A 345 4.16 19.33 5.67
CA GLU A 345 5.37 20.14 5.45
C GLU A 345 6.32 19.38 4.54
N ARG A 346 6.39 19.83 3.30
CA ARG A 346 7.11 19.13 2.24
C ARG A 346 8.59 19.29 2.46
N ASP A 347 9.18 18.44 3.28
CA ASP A 347 10.61 18.19 3.22
C ASP A 347 10.88 17.12 2.15
N GLY A 348 11.53 17.54 1.05
CA GLY A 348 11.82 16.72 -0.12
C GLY A 348 12.02 17.54 -1.40
N LEU A 349 12.19 16.86 -2.55
CA LEU A 349 12.44 17.49 -3.86
C LEU A 349 11.22 18.21 -4.46
N TRP A 350 9.99 17.87 -4.03
CA TRP A 350 8.75 18.40 -4.61
C TRP A 350 8.20 19.61 -3.82
N LYS A 351 9.12 20.36 -3.18
CA LYS A 351 8.85 21.58 -2.40
C LYS A 351 8.07 22.65 -3.19
N SER A 352 8.06 22.61 -4.52
CA SER A 352 7.45 23.60 -5.41
C SER A 352 5.96 23.39 -5.72
N LEU A 353 5.40 22.19 -5.58
CA LEU A 353 3.98 21.92 -5.93
C LEU A 353 2.96 22.59 -4.93
N ARG A 354 3.38 23.61 -4.17
CA ARG A 354 2.96 23.97 -2.81
C ARG A 354 1.56 24.59 -2.64
N SER A 355 0.69 24.55 -3.64
CA SER A 355 -0.43 25.51 -3.66
C SER A 355 -1.79 25.02 -4.15
N ALA A 356 -1.95 23.76 -4.58
CA ALA A 356 -3.29 23.26 -4.93
C ALA A 356 -3.39 21.74 -4.74
N PRO A 357 -4.47 21.24 -4.13
CA PRO A 357 -4.87 19.84 -4.26
C PRO A 357 -5.33 19.67 -5.71
N CYS A 358 -4.45 19.21 -6.59
CA CYS A 358 -4.84 18.89 -7.95
C CYS A 358 -4.15 17.59 -8.37
N LEU A 359 -4.86 16.47 -8.27
CA LEU A 359 -4.57 15.42 -9.23
C LEU A 359 -5.03 15.96 -10.59
N GLN A 360 -4.18 15.85 -11.62
CA GLN A 360 -4.72 15.84 -12.96
C GLN A 360 -5.44 14.50 -13.11
N SER A 361 -6.62 14.49 -13.73
CA SER A 361 -7.39 13.27 -14.04
C SER A 361 -6.72 12.40 -15.11
N ASP A 362 -5.40 12.48 -15.20
CA ASP A 362 -4.63 12.11 -16.36
C ASP A 362 -3.63 11.02 -16.00
N ILE A 363 -3.29 10.24 -17.01
CA ILE A 363 -2.37 9.11 -16.91
C ILE A 363 -1.20 9.35 -17.84
N SER A 364 -0.04 8.82 -17.46
CA SER A 364 1.14 8.82 -18.32
C SER A 364 1.82 7.46 -18.28
N ASP A 365 2.74 7.24 -19.20
CA ASP A 365 3.58 6.04 -19.16
C ASP A 365 4.78 6.31 -18.24
N PRO A 366 5.26 5.31 -17.49
CA PRO A 366 6.45 5.51 -16.65
C PRO A 366 7.68 5.79 -17.52
N ILE A 367 8.48 6.77 -17.11
CA ILE A 367 9.72 7.17 -17.81
C ILE A 367 10.93 6.77 -16.97
N LEU A 368 11.92 6.10 -17.58
CA LEU A 368 13.16 5.70 -16.89
C LEU A 368 13.89 6.93 -16.33
N GLY A 369 14.34 6.85 -15.08
CA GLY A 369 15.00 7.94 -14.39
C GLY A 369 14.07 9.05 -13.89
N GLU A 370 12.77 8.99 -14.16
CA GLU A 370 11.81 9.98 -13.66
C GLU A 370 11.60 9.86 -12.15
N GLU A 371 11.45 10.99 -11.45
CA GLU A 371 11.06 10.96 -10.04
C GLU A 371 9.56 10.77 -9.91
N VAL A 372 9.20 9.96 -8.93
CA VAL A 372 7.82 9.57 -8.68
C VAL A 372 7.50 9.64 -7.20
N ALA A 373 6.21 9.72 -6.89
CA ALA A 373 5.69 9.64 -5.55
C ALA A 373 4.55 8.62 -5.50
N LYS A 374 4.23 8.12 -4.32
CA LYS A 374 3.04 7.30 -4.10
C LYS A 374 2.39 7.66 -2.78
N ILE A 375 1.16 7.21 -2.57
CA ILE A 375 0.52 7.18 -1.26
C ILE A 375 0.09 5.76 -0.99
N GLY A 376 0.66 5.16 0.04
CA GLY A 376 0.24 3.83 0.46
C GLY A 376 -0.09 3.76 1.93
N MET A 377 -0.90 2.77 2.28
CA MET A 377 -1.37 2.54 3.62
C MET A 377 -0.21 2.38 4.63
N LYS A 378 0.88 1.71 4.27
CA LYS A 378 1.93 1.34 5.24
C LYS A 378 2.95 2.45 5.41
N THR A 379 3.51 2.96 4.31
CA THR A 379 4.58 3.97 4.39
C THR A 379 4.08 5.41 4.24
N GLY A 380 2.79 5.60 3.95
CA GLY A 380 2.21 6.91 3.66
C GLY A 380 2.72 7.44 2.32
N ILE A 381 2.99 8.75 2.28
CA ILE A 381 3.59 9.42 1.14
C ILE A 381 5.10 9.19 1.13
N THR A 382 5.62 8.71 0.01
CA THR A 382 7.05 8.45 -0.20
C THR A 382 7.46 8.85 -1.61
N PHE A 383 8.76 9.02 -1.82
CA PHE A 383 9.35 9.51 -3.07
C PHE A 383 10.44 8.56 -3.54
N GLY A 384 10.49 8.36 -4.85
CA GLY A 384 11.39 7.42 -5.50
C GLY A 384 11.81 7.92 -6.88
N ARG A 385 12.60 7.11 -7.57
CA ARG A 385 12.94 7.29 -8.97
C ARG A 385 12.71 5.99 -9.72
N VAL A 386 12.10 6.07 -10.89
CA VAL A 386 12.03 4.93 -11.83
C VAL A 386 13.45 4.55 -12.20
N ASN A 387 13.80 3.28 -12.00
CA ASN A 387 15.13 2.78 -12.28
C ASN A 387 15.47 2.90 -13.77
N GLY A 388 16.76 3.00 -14.12
CA GLY A 388 17.19 3.10 -15.51
C GLY A 388 17.10 1.80 -16.31
N ALA A 389 16.80 0.69 -15.65
CA ALA A 389 16.54 -0.61 -16.25
C ALA A 389 15.28 -1.24 -15.66
N LYS A 390 14.65 -2.12 -16.44
CA LYS A 390 13.59 -3.01 -15.94
C LYS A 390 14.21 -4.20 -15.22
N ASP A 391 13.52 -4.64 -14.19
CA ASP A 391 13.93 -5.79 -13.40
C ASP A 391 13.19 -7.04 -13.88
N PHE A 392 13.85 -8.19 -13.76
CA PHE A 392 13.18 -9.47 -13.96
C PHE A 392 12.59 -9.89 -12.62
N VAL A 393 11.31 -10.24 -12.61
CA VAL A 393 10.62 -10.69 -11.39
C VAL A 393 10.02 -12.07 -11.66
N ASN A 394 10.15 -12.96 -10.69
CA ASN A 394 9.66 -14.31 -10.71
C ASN A 394 8.73 -14.52 -9.52
N LEU A 395 7.51 -14.00 -9.66
CA LEU A 395 6.44 -14.25 -8.71
C LEU A 395 5.87 -15.64 -8.97
N GLU A 396 5.84 -16.48 -7.94
CA GLU A 396 5.26 -17.82 -7.99
C GLU A 396 3.82 -17.80 -8.53
N GLU A 397 3.08 -16.76 -8.16
CA GLU A 397 1.69 -16.52 -8.53
C GLU A 397 1.49 -16.35 -10.04
N ASN A 398 2.45 -15.68 -10.72
CA ASN A 398 2.41 -15.48 -12.17
C ASN A 398 2.74 -16.75 -12.95
N ARG A 399 3.40 -17.74 -12.30
CA ARG A 399 3.94 -18.97 -12.90
C ARG A 399 4.89 -18.73 -14.07
N ARG A 400 5.31 -17.48 -14.27
CA ARG A 400 6.09 -16.98 -15.38
C ARG A 400 6.90 -15.79 -14.89
N LYS A 401 8.10 -15.68 -15.44
CA LYS A 401 8.96 -14.52 -15.24
C LYS A 401 8.35 -13.32 -15.94
N THR A 402 8.48 -12.16 -15.33
CA THR A 402 7.99 -10.90 -15.85
C THR A 402 9.11 -9.86 -15.91
N LYS A 403 8.90 -8.84 -16.72
CA LYS A 403 9.76 -7.65 -16.82
C LYS A 403 9.02 -6.47 -16.24
N GLU A 404 9.48 -6.02 -15.09
CA GLU A 404 8.78 -5.02 -14.28
C GLU A 404 9.51 -3.69 -14.24
N TRP A 405 8.72 -2.63 -14.10
CA TRP A 405 9.24 -1.31 -13.82
C TRP A 405 9.61 -1.23 -12.34
N CYS A 406 10.86 -0.92 -12.05
CA CYS A 406 11.37 -0.83 -10.69
C CYS A 406 11.48 0.64 -10.25
N ILE A 407 11.09 0.92 -9.01
CA ILE A 407 11.29 2.20 -8.34
C ILE A 407 12.25 2.00 -7.18
N VAL A 408 13.27 2.84 -7.13
CA VAL A 408 14.24 2.91 -6.04
C VAL A 408 13.90 4.11 -5.17
N GLY A 409 13.81 3.92 -3.85
CA GLY A 409 13.54 5.00 -2.90
C GLY A 409 14.65 6.06 -2.87
N LEU A 410 14.30 7.32 -2.64
CA LEU A 410 15.30 8.40 -2.56
C LEU A 410 15.96 8.45 -1.18
N LYS A 411 17.29 8.52 -1.11
CA LYS A 411 18.02 8.65 0.17
C LYS A 411 17.55 9.84 1.01
N SER A 412 17.12 10.92 0.36
CA SER A 412 16.67 12.14 1.02
C SER A 412 15.39 11.98 1.87
N CYS A 413 14.59 10.92 1.67
CA CYS A 413 13.36 10.75 2.44
C CYS A 413 13.50 9.89 3.70
N HIS A 414 14.69 9.35 4.02
CA HIS A 414 14.96 8.46 5.18
C HIS A 414 13.95 7.30 5.34
N LYS A 415 13.24 6.97 4.26
CA LYS A 415 12.15 5.99 4.22
C LYS A 415 12.25 5.24 2.90
N ARG A 416 12.07 3.92 2.95
CA ARG A 416 11.82 3.09 1.76
C ARG A 416 10.64 3.61 0.95
N PHE A 417 10.66 3.37 -0.37
CA PHE A 417 9.58 3.81 -1.24
C PHE A 417 8.27 3.12 -0.88
N SER A 418 8.23 1.79 -0.84
CA SER A 418 7.05 1.06 -0.38
C SER A 418 7.42 -0.04 0.62
N SER A 419 6.39 -0.66 1.20
CA SER A 419 6.52 -1.87 2.01
C SER A 419 5.31 -2.76 1.82
N THR A 420 5.37 -3.99 2.34
CA THR A 420 4.24 -4.92 2.40
C THR A 420 2.99 -4.22 2.93
N GLY A 421 1.91 -4.26 2.14
CA GLY A 421 0.63 -3.56 2.39
C GLY A 421 0.41 -2.29 1.54
N ASP A 422 1.45 -1.76 0.90
CA ASP A 422 1.30 -0.67 -0.08
C ASP A 422 0.86 -1.15 -1.48
N SER A 423 0.77 -2.46 -1.70
CA SER A 423 0.25 -3.04 -2.95
C SER A 423 -1.11 -2.44 -3.31
N GLY A 424 -1.27 -2.09 -4.58
CA GLY A 424 -2.44 -1.40 -5.10
C GLY A 424 -2.32 0.12 -5.09
N SER A 425 -1.31 0.72 -4.43
CA SER A 425 -1.10 2.17 -4.44
C SER A 425 -0.84 2.68 -5.86
N PHE A 426 -1.39 3.85 -6.20
CA PHE A 426 -0.99 4.58 -7.39
C PHE A 426 0.37 5.24 -7.20
N VAL A 427 1.11 5.28 -8.31
CA VAL A 427 2.36 6.01 -8.45
C VAL A 427 2.13 7.19 -9.37
N PHE A 428 2.61 8.36 -8.97
CA PHE A 428 2.43 9.64 -9.63
C PHE A 428 3.77 10.21 -10.07
N ASN A 429 3.82 10.87 -11.22
CA ASN A 429 4.96 11.68 -11.63
C ASN A 429 4.89 13.11 -11.05
N LYS A 430 5.86 13.97 -11.39
CA LYS A 430 5.91 15.36 -10.92
C LYS A 430 4.71 16.21 -11.39
N ASP A 431 4.10 15.83 -12.51
CA ASP A 431 2.91 16.48 -13.07
C ASP A 431 1.61 15.95 -12.44
N LEU A 432 1.72 15.06 -11.44
CA LEU A 432 0.61 14.43 -10.72
C LEU A 432 -0.29 13.58 -11.62
N GLN A 433 0.26 13.07 -12.71
CA GLN A 433 -0.36 12.04 -13.54
C GLN A 433 -0.08 10.66 -12.94
N VAL A 434 -1.06 9.76 -12.98
CA VAL A 434 -0.83 8.36 -12.56
C VAL A 434 0.02 7.68 -13.63
N VAL A 435 1.14 7.07 -13.24
CA VAL A 435 2.02 6.34 -14.15
C VAL A 435 1.94 4.82 -13.97
N GLY A 436 1.50 4.35 -12.80
CA GLY A 436 1.38 2.92 -12.53
C GLY A 436 0.74 2.59 -11.20
N ILE A 437 0.61 1.30 -10.96
CA ILE A 437 0.12 0.70 -9.71
C ILE A 437 1.20 -0.20 -9.13
N ILE A 438 1.42 -0.11 -7.81
CA ILE A 438 2.38 -0.98 -7.11
C ILE A 438 1.81 -2.41 -7.07
N THR A 439 2.55 -3.37 -7.62
CA THR A 439 2.14 -4.79 -7.64
C THR A 439 2.97 -5.66 -6.72
N ALA A 440 4.23 -5.29 -6.48
CA ALA A 440 5.11 -6.00 -5.56
C ALA A 440 6.16 -5.08 -4.95
N CYS A 441 6.75 -5.51 -3.83
CA CYS A 441 7.91 -4.86 -3.25
C CYS A 441 8.82 -5.88 -2.57
N SER A 442 10.11 -5.55 -2.46
CA SER A 442 11.08 -6.29 -1.67
C SER A 442 11.47 -5.47 -0.46
N ASP A 443 11.01 -5.89 0.73
CA ASP A 443 11.35 -5.22 1.99
C ASP A 443 12.87 -5.30 2.29
N ASP A 444 13.53 -6.37 1.85
CA ASP A 444 14.95 -6.66 2.16
C ASP A 444 15.95 -5.98 1.20
N ALA A 445 15.54 -5.68 -0.03
CA ALA A 445 16.39 -4.96 -0.98
C ALA A 445 16.28 -3.44 -0.81
N ASN A 446 16.22 -2.94 0.43
CA ASN A 446 15.97 -1.52 0.76
C ASN A 446 14.71 -0.93 0.12
N GLY A 447 13.66 -1.75 -0.05
CA GLY A 447 12.36 -1.29 -0.53
C GLY A 447 12.28 -1.07 -2.04
N LEU A 448 12.95 -1.91 -2.84
CA LEU A 448 12.66 -2.00 -4.28
C LEU A 448 11.17 -2.22 -4.48
N THR A 449 10.58 -1.45 -5.38
CA THR A 449 9.14 -1.46 -5.62
C THR A 449 8.87 -1.68 -7.08
N TYR A 450 7.99 -2.62 -7.39
CA TYR A 450 7.62 -2.98 -8.76
C TYR A 450 6.24 -2.42 -9.08
N ILE A 451 6.12 -1.84 -10.28
CA ILE A 451 4.87 -1.28 -10.77
C ILE A 451 4.47 -1.85 -12.13
N THR A 452 3.16 -1.96 -12.34
CA THR A 452 2.58 -2.15 -13.67
C THR A 452 2.10 -0.80 -14.20
N PRO A 453 2.41 -0.42 -15.46
CA PRO A 453 1.94 0.82 -16.05
C PRO A 453 0.41 0.95 -16.01
N ILE A 454 -0.10 2.11 -15.63
CA ILE A 454 -1.56 2.28 -15.43
C ILE A 454 -2.34 2.15 -16.73
N ARG A 455 -1.75 2.59 -17.86
CA ARG A 455 -2.35 2.46 -19.19
C ARG A 455 -2.62 0.99 -19.53
N LEU A 456 -1.64 0.13 -19.30
CA LEU A 456 -1.75 -1.31 -19.52
C LEU A 456 -2.84 -1.93 -18.64
N VAL A 457 -2.93 -1.50 -17.37
CA VAL A 457 -3.98 -1.94 -16.44
C VAL A 457 -5.37 -1.53 -16.93
N LEU A 458 -5.57 -0.28 -17.34
CA LEU A 458 -6.85 0.21 -17.82
C LEU A 458 -7.29 -0.45 -19.13
N GLU A 459 -6.36 -0.70 -20.04
CA GLU A 459 -6.62 -1.44 -21.29
C GLU A 459 -7.08 -2.88 -21.00
N ASP A 460 -6.46 -3.56 -20.03
CA ASP A 460 -6.84 -4.92 -19.64
C ASP A 460 -8.18 -4.95 -18.89
N ILE A 461 -8.43 -3.96 -18.01
CA ILE A 461 -9.75 -3.77 -17.38
C ILE A 461 -10.81 -3.60 -18.45
N GLN A 462 -10.58 -2.75 -19.46
CA GLN A 462 -11.53 -2.52 -20.55
C GLN A 462 -11.82 -3.81 -21.32
N GLN A 463 -10.81 -4.65 -21.57
CA GLN A 463 -10.99 -5.94 -22.23
C GLN A 463 -11.85 -6.91 -21.41
N ILE A 464 -11.67 -6.97 -20.09
CA ILE A 464 -12.46 -7.85 -19.21
C ILE A 464 -13.88 -7.32 -19.00
N MET A 465 -14.01 -6.01 -18.76
CA MET A 465 -15.26 -5.36 -18.37
C MET A 465 -16.12 -4.95 -19.56
N GLY A 466 -15.55 -4.89 -20.76
CA GLY A 466 -16.26 -4.47 -21.98
C GLY A 466 -16.59 -2.97 -22.02
N LYS A 467 -15.95 -2.14 -21.18
CA LYS A 467 -16.20 -0.70 -21.08
C LYS A 467 -14.94 0.08 -20.71
N SER A 468 -14.87 1.33 -21.17
CA SER A 468 -13.75 2.24 -20.91
C SER A 468 -13.84 2.86 -19.53
N PHE A 469 -12.69 3.15 -18.92
CA PHE A 469 -12.59 3.76 -17.60
C PHE A 469 -11.65 4.96 -17.62
N LYS A 470 -11.96 5.93 -16.75
CA LYS A 470 -11.10 7.08 -16.46
C LYS A 470 -10.96 7.26 -14.96
N LEU A 471 -9.94 8.01 -14.53
CA LEU A 471 -9.80 8.41 -13.12
C LEU A 471 -11.02 9.25 -12.70
N SER A 472 -11.61 8.88 -11.57
CA SER A 472 -12.74 9.59 -10.97
C SER A 472 -12.29 10.96 -10.43
N MET A 473 -13.12 11.97 -10.70
CA MET A 473 -12.90 13.38 -10.30
C MET A 473 -14.05 13.93 -9.46
N THR A 474 -14.88 13.06 -8.91
CA THR A 474 -16.13 13.47 -8.24
C THR A 474 -15.81 14.24 -6.95
N GLU A 475 -16.17 15.54 -6.92
CA GLU A 475 -16.08 16.44 -5.76
C GLU A 475 -17.06 16.11 -4.63
#